data_AF-A0A937WU28-F1
#
_entry.id   AF-A0A937WU28-F1
#
_cell.length_a   1.000
_cell.length_b   1.000
_cell.length_c   1.000
_cell.angle_alpha   90.00
_cell.angle_beta   90.00
_cell.angle_gamma   90.00
#
_symmetry.space_group_name_H-M   'P 1'
#
loop_
_entity.id
_entity.type
_entity.pdbx_description
1 polymer ?
#
loop_
_entity_poly.entity_id
_entity_poly.type
_entity_poly.pdbx_seq_one_letter_code
_entity_poly.pdbx_strand_id
1 'polypeptide(L)'
;MPFRAEKGRMTERGVAVITGGSSGLGLSMARRLARDGYALALLARQTGPLETAAAETQAHGAETFVLPCEVTCHDQMIHAAQETRTRFGRVDFLIV
;
A
#
# COMPACT_ATOMS: atom_id res chain seq x y z
N MET A 1 1.03 24.04 16.92
CA MET A 1 1.01 22.78 17.69
C MET A 1 1.49 21.66 16.77
N PRO A 2 2.58 20.93 17.03
CA PRO A 2 2.91 19.78 16.19
C PRO A 2 2.00 18.60 16.55
N PHE A 3 1.29 18.10 15.54
CA PHE A 3 0.44 16.91 15.59
C PHE A 3 1.31 15.66 15.82
N ARG A 4 1.02 14.92 16.89
CA ARG A 4 1.74 13.69 17.27
C ARG A 4 0.94 12.51 16.70
N ALA A 5 1.25 12.11 15.47
CA ALA A 5 0.72 10.88 14.90
C ALA A 5 1.20 9.69 15.75
N GLU A 6 0.29 8.82 16.18
CA GLU A 6 0.63 7.52 16.75
C GLU A 6 1.51 6.78 15.74
N LYS A 7 2.73 6.43 16.15
CA LYS A 7 3.70 5.74 15.29
C LYS A 7 3.14 4.35 14.95
N GLY A 8 2.54 4.21 13.77
CA GLY A 8 2.45 2.92 13.08
C GLY A 8 3.84 2.27 13.05
N ARG A 9 3.91 0.94 13.10
CA ARG A 9 5.20 0.24 13.10
C ARG A 9 5.94 0.59 11.81
N MET A 10 6.99 1.39 11.94
CA MET A 10 7.84 1.71 10.80
C MET A 10 8.62 0.45 10.45
N THR A 11 8.38 -0.12 9.27
CA THR A 11 9.16 -1.27 8.80
C THR A 11 10.61 -0.81 8.54
N GLU A 12 11.60 -1.61 8.93
CA GLU A 12 13.01 -1.26 8.67
C GLU A 12 13.32 -1.24 7.16
N ARG A 13 12.53 -1.95 6.35
CA ARG A 13 12.72 -2.04 4.89
C ARG A 13 12.17 -0.88 4.10
N GLY A 14 11.02 -0.33 4.49
CA GLY A 14 10.34 0.75 3.77
C GLY A 14 8.96 0.37 3.23
N VAL A 15 8.41 1.25 2.39
CA VAL A 15 7.01 1.26 1.95
C VAL A 15 6.90 1.26 0.43
N ALA A 16 6.12 0.33 -0.11
CA ALA A 16 5.79 0.30 -1.54
C ALA A 16 4.30 0.63 -1.78
N VAL A 17 4.06 1.58 -2.67
CA VAL A 17 2.74 1.90 -3.21
C VAL A 17 2.59 1.23 -4.56
N ILE A 18 1.52 0.44 -4.73
CA ILE A 18 1.33 -0.39 -5.93
C ILE A 18 -0.04 -0.09 -6.52
N THR A 19 -0.07 0.56 -7.68
CA THR A 19 -1.29 0.64 -8.47
C THR A 19 -1.52 -0.65 -9.24
N GLY A 20 -2.78 -1.05 -9.41
CA GLY A 20 -3.09 -2.39 -9.90
C GLY A 20 -2.66 -3.50 -8.93
N GLY A 21 -2.51 -3.19 -7.63
CA GLY A 21 -1.97 -4.11 -6.62
C GLY A 21 -2.80 -5.36 -6.34
N SER A 22 -3.98 -5.49 -6.94
CA SER A 22 -4.90 -6.61 -6.73
C SER A 22 -4.79 -7.73 -7.78
N SER A 23 -4.01 -7.58 -8.85
CA SER A 23 -3.87 -8.63 -9.87
C SER A 23 -2.57 -8.53 -10.69
N GLY A 24 -2.34 -9.52 -11.56
CA GLY A 24 -1.25 -9.50 -12.54
C GLY A 24 0.15 -9.30 -11.95
N LEU A 25 0.92 -8.40 -12.58
CA LEU A 25 2.28 -8.06 -12.16
C LEU A 25 2.29 -7.29 -10.84
N GLY A 26 1.36 -6.36 -10.63
CA GLY A 26 1.24 -5.60 -9.38
C GLY A 26 1.09 -6.51 -8.17
N LEU A 27 0.19 -7.50 -8.24
CA LEU A 27 0.04 -8.50 -7.17
C LEU A 27 1.29 -9.39 -7.01
N SER A 28 1.93 -9.78 -8.11
CA SER A 28 3.16 -10.58 -8.04
C SER A 28 4.30 -9.83 -7.36
N MET A 29 4.44 -8.53 -7.64
CA MET A 29 5.39 -7.65 -6.97
C MET A 29 5.01 -7.41 -5.51
N ALA A 30 3.73 -7.19 -5.20
CA ALA A 30 3.23 -7.05 -3.83
C ALA A 30 3.62 -8.27 -2.98
N ARG A 31 3.34 -9.49 -3.48
CA ARG A 31 3.71 -10.74 -2.81
C ARG A 31 5.22 -10.87 -2.59
N ARG A 32 6.04 -10.46 -3.57
CA ARG A 32 7.50 -10.49 -3.44
C ARG A 32 7.99 -9.50 -2.38
N LEU A 33 7.55 -8.25 -2.46
CA LEU A 33 7.93 -7.20 -1.52
C LEU A 33 7.44 -7.51 -0.10
N ALA A 34 6.28 -8.13 0.05
CA ALA A 34 5.81 -8.61 1.34
C ALA A 34 6.80 -9.60 1.97
N ARG A 35 7.25 -10.61 1.21
CA ARG A 35 8.25 -11.58 1.67
C ARG A 35 9.62 -10.95 1.96
N ASP A 36 9.94 -9.86 1.27
CA ASP A 36 11.20 -9.13 1.49
C ASP A 36 11.12 -8.14 2.68
N GLY A 37 9.95 -8.03 3.34
CA GLY A 37 9.72 -7.29 4.58
C GLY A 37 9.20 -5.85 4.43
N TYR A 38 8.71 -5.49 3.24
CA TYR A 38 8.16 -4.15 2.99
C TYR A 38 6.72 -4.00 3.53
N ALA A 39 6.37 -2.78 3.92
CA ALA A 39 4.97 -2.38 4.08
C ALA A 39 4.36 -2.02 2.73
N LEU A 40 3.07 -2.30 2.55
CA LEU A 40 2.40 -2.21 1.26
C LEU A 40 1.14 -1.33 1.32
N ALA A 41 1.02 -0.45 0.33
CA ALA A 41 -0.20 0.27 0.00
C ALA A 41 -0.71 -0.26 -1.35
N LEU A 42 -1.80 -1.03 -1.34
CA LEU A 42 -2.37 -1.60 -2.57
C LEU A 42 -3.53 -0.74 -3.07
N LEU A 43 -3.39 -0.25 -4.30
CA LEU A 43 -4.36 0.60 -4.98
C LEU A 43 -4.93 -0.13 -6.19
N ALA A 44 -6.25 -0.23 -6.28
CA ALA A 44 -6.97 -0.71 -7.46
C ALA A 44 -8.43 -0.30 -7.38
N ARG A 45 -9.21 -0.49 -8.44
CA ARG A 45 -10.59 0.01 -8.50
C ARG A 45 -11.59 -0.79 -7.64
N GLN A 46 -11.34 -2.07 -7.44
CA GLN A 46 -12.28 -2.98 -6.80
C GLN A 46 -11.78 -3.42 -5.42
N THR A 47 -12.62 -3.23 -4.40
CA THR A 47 -12.28 -3.55 -3.01
C THR A 47 -12.08 -5.05 -2.77
N GLY A 48 -12.94 -5.92 -3.31
CA GLY A 48 -12.85 -7.37 -3.05
C GLY A 48 -11.50 -7.99 -3.46
N PRO A 49 -11.04 -7.80 -4.71
CA PRO A 49 -9.71 -8.24 -5.13
C PRO A 49 -8.57 -7.62 -4.31
N LEU A 50 -8.71 -6.37 -3.87
CA LEU A 50 -7.73 -5.72 -2.99
C LEU A 50 -7.64 -6.39 -1.62
N GLU A 51 -8.77 -6.66 -0.98
CA GLU A 51 -8.82 -7.33 0.32
C GLU A 51 -8.22 -8.73 0.24
N THR A 52 -8.46 -9.46 -0.85
CA THR A 52 -7.83 -10.76 -1.11
C THR A 52 -6.31 -10.63 -1.20
N ALA A 53 -5.80 -9.67 -1.99
CA ALA A 53 -4.37 -9.40 -2.11
C ALA A 53 -3.73 -8.97 -0.78
N ALA A 54 -4.46 -8.20 0.03
CA ALA A 54 -4.01 -7.80 1.36
C ALA A 54 -3.88 -8.99 2.30
N ALA A 55 -4.88 -9.88 2.34
CA ALA A 55 -4.81 -11.08 3.15
C ALA A 55 -3.60 -11.97 2.78
N GLU A 56 -3.33 -12.13 1.48
CA GLU A 56 -2.17 -12.90 1.01
C GLU A 56 -0.83 -12.28 1.40
N THR A 57 -0.70 -10.96 1.28
CA THR A 57 0.55 -10.24 1.60
C THR A 57 0.76 -10.14 3.11
N GLN A 58 -0.30 -9.96 3.89
CA GLN A 58 -0.28 -10.02 5.35
C GLN A 58 0.11 -11.42 5.85
N ALA A 59 -0.30 -12.49 5.17
CA ALA A 59 0.17 -13.85 5.47
C ALA A 59 1.68 -14.04 5.27
N HIS A 60 2.33 -13.16 4.52
CA HIS A 60 3.80 -13.08 4.41
C HIS A 60 4.45 -12.14 5.44
N GLY A 61 3.68 -11.61 6.39
CA GLY A 61 4.17 -10.74 7.46
C GLY A 61 4.22 -9.25 7.13
N ALA A 62 3.73 -8.84 5.95
CA ALA A 62 3.71 -7.44 5.57
C ALA A 62 2.59 -6.67 6.25
N GLU A 63 2.92 -5.49 6.77
CA GLU A 63 1.89 -4.50 7.09
C GLU A 63 1.31 -3.97 5.77
N THR A 64 0.05 -4.30 5.50
CA THR A 64 -0.59 -3.97 4.23
C THR A 64 -1.89 -3.22 4.48
N PHE A 65 -2.06 -2.10 3.79
CA PHE A 65 -3.35 -1.45 3.66
C PHE A 65 -3.80 -1.39 2.20
N VAL A 66 -5.11 -1.34 2.01
CA VAL A 66 -5.76 -1.22 0.71
C VAL A 66 -6.53 0.08 0.61
N LEU A 67 -6.57 0.64 -0.60
CA LEU A 67 -7.41 1.77 -0.90
C LEU A 67 -8.00 1.63 -2.31
N PRO A 68 -9.33 1.50 -2.44
CA PRO A 68 -10.00 1.60 -3.72
C PRO A 68 -9.68 2.94 -4.38
N CYS A 69 -9.09 2.91 -5.57
CA CYS A 69 -8.59 4.10 -6.25
C CYS A 69 -8.63 3.91 -7.77
N GLU A 70 -9.13 4.94 -8.46
CA GLU A 70 -9.03 5.13 -9.91
C GLU A 70 -7.84 6.07 -10.20
N VAL A 71 -6.79 5.52 -10.84
CA VAL A 71 -5.52 6.24 -11.06
C VAL A 71 -5.65 7.42 -12.02
N THR A 72 -6.69 7.42 -12.86
CA THR A 72 -7.00 8.53 -13.76
C THR A 72 -7.70 9.70 -13.05
N CYS A 73 -8.16 9.51 -11.80
CA CYS A 73 -8.79 10.55 -11.01
C CYS A 73 -7.77 11.27 -10.11
N HIS A 74 -7.53 12.55 -10.39
CA HIS A 74 -6.54 13.37 -9.68
C HIS A 74 -6.79 13.41 -8.16
N ASP A 75 -8.02 13.71 -7.74
CA ASP A 75 -8.36 13.84 -6.32
C ASP A 75 -8.20 12.53 -5.55
N GLN A 76 -8.51 11.39 -6.20
CA GLN A 76 -8.30 10.07 -5.58
C GLN A 76 -6.82 9.75 -5.41
N MET A 77 -5.97 10.13 -6.37
CA MET A 77 -4.52 9.94 -6.23
C MET A 77 -3.91 10.83 -5.14
N ILE A 78 -4.40 12.08 -5.00
CA ILE A 78 -4.02 12.94 -3.87
C ILE A 78 -4.45 12.32 -2.54
N HIS A 79 -5.67 11.81 -2.45
CA HIS A 79 -6.16 11.12 -1.26
C HIS A 79 -5.32 9.87 -0.95
N ALA A 80 -4.99 9.06 -1.95
CA ALA A 80 -4.13 7.89 -1.79
C ALA A 80 -2.74 8.22 -1.24
N ALA A 81 -2.12 9.28 -1.75
CA ALA A 81 -0.84 9.76 -1.25
C ALA A 81 -0.94 10.24 0.21
N GLN A 82 -2.02 10.95 0.56
CA GLN A 82 -2.27 11.41 1.93
C GLN A 82 -2.48 10.23 2.89
N GLU A 83 -3.33 9.26 2.55
CA GLU A 83 -3.58 8.06 3.35
C GLU A 83 -2.30 7.26 3.56
N THR A 84 -1.51 7.05 2.49
CA THR A 84 -0.23 6.34 2.59
C THR A 84 0.72 7.05 3.55
N ARG A 85 0.83 8.37 3.44
CA ARG A 85 1.68 9.19 4.33
C ARG A 85 1.18 9.17 5.77
N THR A 86 -0.12 9.22 6.01
CA THR A 86 -0.70 9.16 7.36
C THR A 86 -0.39 7.83 8.02
N ARG A 87 -0.47 6.72 7.28
CA ARG A 87 -0.27 5.36 7.81
C ARG A 87 1.19 5.02 8.02
N PHE A 88 2.03 5.28 7.01
CA PHE A 88 3.40 4.80 7.01
C PHE A 88 4.47 5.89 7.15
N GLY A 89 4.10 7.17 7.02
CA GLY A 89 5.03 8.31 7.13
C GLY A 89 5.99 8.49 5.94
N ARG A 90 6.08 7.52 5.02
CA ARG A 90 7.02 7.52 3.88
C ARG A 90 6.49 6.72 2.69
N VAL A 91 7.13 6.92 1.53
CA VAL A 91 6.98 6.09 0.32
C VAL A 91 8.37 5.92 -0.28
N ASP A 92 8.78 4.67 -0.51
CA ASP A 92 10.09 4.33 -1.05
C ASP A 92 10.00 3.83 -2.50
N PHE A 93 8.91 3.11 -2.82
CA PHE A 93 8.63 2.63 -4.16
C PHE A 93 7.22 3.01 -4.61
N LEU A 94 7.11 3.36 -5.88
CA LEU A 94 5.85 3.46 -6.61
C LEU A 94 5.91 2.50 -7.80
N ILE A 95 4.92 1.62 -7.92
CA ILE A 95 4.80 0.62 -8.99
C ILE A 95 3.50 0.89 -9.74
N VAL A 96 3.57 0.95 -11.07
CA VAL A 96 2.49 1.35 -11.98
C VAL A 96 2.13 0.27 -12.98
#